data_AF-A0A497BDU4-F1
#
_entry.id   AF-A0A497BDU4-F1
#
_cell.length_a   1.000
_cell.length_b   1.000
_cell.length_c   1.000
_cell.angle_alpha   90.00
_cell.angle_beta   90.00
_cell.angle_gamma   90.00
#
_symmetry.space_group_name_H-M   'P 1'
#
loop_
_entity.id
_entity.type
_entity.pdbx_description
1 polymer ?
#
loop_
_entity_poly.entity_id
_entity_poly.type
_entity_poly.pdbx_seq_one_letter_code
_entity_poly.pdbx_strand_id
1 'polypeptide(L)'
;MEKLFVRSSALEKLEHLAGRPPASIHLVAKEYDHPGLGALAAALREHGAALGALELSLAFPHRPFTHDLREFDFAAACPYLETLSVGRCRLNQTVLLHPALQKVTLEDCWLYTPDPFRLGYPSSPFSQVAVLNLGEVNWGNLDEDCLSTLAFGPGTALRSFCYYGDEDNIEIYPETIIFDGCPGLTEAAIHLYGDWALKLKGDLPHLDAFSASSQRYGNHRLYFDKIGDGSSAYALRLRDGQGPFAGQQFLFVGEFRYLNLNKARHIITQLGGAVVETASLALTYAVLGEKEYAAYEAGEPSSQVAEIAALVEQGAAVEIVDDGKLRGWIIDGWY
;
A
#
# COMPACT_ATOMS: atom_id res chain seq x y z
N MET A 1 -5.25 -22.83 9.41
CA MET A 1 -3.89 -22.85 8.85
C MET A 1 -2.90 -22.77 10.01
N GLU A 2 -2.01 -23.73 10.15
CA GLU A 2 -0.95 -23.77 11.17
C GLU A 2 0.17 -22.81 10.78
N LYS A 3 0.70 -22.02 11.73
CA LYS A 3 1.79 -21.07 11.47
C LYS A 3 3.13 -21.68 11.87
N LEU A 4 4.04 -21.83 10.90
CA LEU A 4 5.37 -22.39 11.09
C LEU A 4 6.43 -21.31 10.93
N PHE A 5 7.23 -21.08 11.96
CA PHE A 5 8.32 -20.11 11.93
C PHE A 5 9.65 -20.81 11.68
N VAL A 6 10.34 -20.39 10.63
CA VAL A 6 11.64 -20.92 10.23
C VAL A 6 12.64 -19.76 10.09
N ARG A 7 13.86 -20.00 10.55
CA ARG A 7 15.01 -19.10 10.43
C ARG A 7 16.15 -19.83 9.76
N SER A 8 17.17 -19.12 9.27
CA SER A 8 18.39 -19.74 8.70
C SER A 8 19.01 -20.82 9.59
N SER A 9 18.96 -20.63 10.90
CA SER A 9 19.54 -21.55 11.87
C SER A 9 18.68 -22.78 12.20
N ALA A 10 17.47 -22.88 11.65
CA ALA A 10 16.49 -23.90 11.99
C ALA A 10 15.84 -24.52 10.75
N LEU A 11 16.64 -24.76 9.69
CA LEU A 11 16.17 -25.30 8.40
C LEU A 11 15.53 -26.68 8.54
N GLU A 12 15.91 -27.47 9.54
CA GLU A 12 15.31 -28.77 9.85
C GLU A 12 13.79 -28.66 10.09
N LYS A 13 13.29 -27.48 10.49
CA LYS A 13 11.84 -27.26 10.63
C LYS A 13 11.09 -27.35 9.30
N LEU A 14 11.76 -27.21 8.15
CA LEU A 14 11.13 -27.38 6.85
C LEU A 14 10.65 -28.81 6.62
N GLU A 15 11.23 -29.81 7.32
CA GLU A 15 10.76 -31.20 7.29
C GLU A 15 9.32 -31.32 7.83
N HIS A 16 8.86 -30.36 8.65
CA HIS A 16 7.48 -30.34 9.14
C HIS A 16 6.44 -30.06 8.04
N LEU A 17 6.86 -29.65 6.84
CA LEU A 17 6.00 -29.53 5.67
C LEU A 17 5.65 -30.91 5.07
N ALA A 18 6.53 -31.90 5.25
CA ALA A 18 6.34 -33.24 4.68
C ALA A 18 5.07 -33.91 5.25
N GLY A 19 4.25 -34.46 4.35
CA GLY A 19 3.00 -35.15 4.70
C GLY A 19 1.88 -34.25 5.22
N ARG A 20 2.03 -32.92 5.20
CA ARG A 20 0.97 -31.99 5.60
C ARG A 20 -0.12 -31.91 4.52
N PRO A 21 -1.39 -31.69 4.91
CA PRO A 21 -2.46 -31.45 3.95
C PRO A 21 -2.20 -30.18 3.11
N PRO A 22 -2.75 -30.11 1.88
CA PRO A 22 -2.69 -28.92 1.05
C PRO A 22 -3.18 -27.65 1.75
N ALA A 23 -2.54 -26.50 1.47
CA ALA A 23 -2.90 -25.19 2.00
C ALA A 23 -3.03 -25.10 3.54
N SER A 24 -2.43 -26.05 4.28
CA SER A 24 -2.60 -26.13 5.73
C SER A 24 -1.58 -25.30 6.50
N ILE A 25 -0.48 -24.89 5.88
CA ILE A 25 0.64 -24.20 6.52
C ILE A 25 0.77 -22.74 6.04
N HIS A 26 0.96 -21.85 7.01
CA HIS A 26 1.50 -20.50 6.83
C HIS A 26 2.97 -20.53 7.24
N LEU A 27 3.88 -20.49 6.27
CA LEU A 27 5.32 -20.46 6.52
C LEU A 27 5.80 -19.02 6.68
N VAL A 28 6.45 -18.73 7.82
CA VAL A 28 7.11 -17.46 8.09
C VAL A 28 8.61 -17.70 8.16
N ALA A 29 9.28 -17.38 7.07
CA ALA A 29 10.71 -17.51 6.88
C ALA A 29 11.37 -16.15 7.12
N LYS A 30 12.04 -15.99 8.28
CA LYS A 30 12.74 -14.74 8.64
C LYS A 30 14.24 -14.93 8.73
N GLU A 31 14.98 -13.86 8.46
CA GLU A 31 16.44 -13.77 8.69
C GLU A 31 17.23 -14.79 7.86
N TYR A 32 16.79 -15.02 6.62
CA TYR A 32 17.43 -15.95 5.71
C TYR A 32 18.73 -15.40 5.10
N ASP A 33 19.81 -16.17 5.16
CA ASP A 33 21.01 -15.96 4.35
C ASP A 33 20.90 -16.68 2.99
N HIS A 34 21.90 -16.52 2.11
CA HIS A 34 21.89 -17.15 0.79
C HIS A 34 21.78 -18.69 0.84
N PRO A 35 22.59 -19.41 1.64
CA PRO A 35 22.44 -20.86 1.80
C PRO A 35 21.05 -21.28 2.28
N GLY A 36 20.50 -20.58 3.27
CA GLY A 36 19.17 -20.86 3.79
C GLY A 36 18.10 -20.73 2.72
N LEU A 37 18.22 -19.73 1.82
CA LEU A 37 17.25 -19.54 0.75
C LEU A 37 17.28 -20.70 -0.26
N GLY A 38 18.46 -21.24 -0.57
CA GLY A 38 18.60 -22.42 -1.43
C GLY A 38 17.88 -23.64 -0.83
N ALA A 39 18.07 -23.86 0.48
CA ALA A 39 17.38 -24.93 1.21
C ALA A 39 15.87 -24.70 1.27
N LEU A 40 15.42 -23.45 1.50
CA LEU A 40 14.01 -23.09 1.45
C LEU A 40 13.43 -23.39 0.06
N ALA A 41 14.04 -22.91 -1.01
CA ALA A 41 13.57 -23.15 -2.37
C ALA A 41 13.51 -24.65 -2.72
N ALA A 42 14.48 -25.45 -2.27
CA ALA A 42 14.44 -26.90 -2.42
C ALA A 42 13.24 -27.52 -1.68
N ALA A 43 13.05 -27.17 -0.40
CA ALA A 43 11.93 -27.66 0.40
C ALA A 43 10.57 -27.23 -0.17
N LEU A 44 10.46 -26.00 -0.70
CA LEU A 44 9.24 -25.53 -1.35
C LEU A 44 8.94 -26.28 -2.63
N ARG A 45 9.93 -26.68 -3.43
CA ARG A 45 9.69 -27.52 -4.60
C ARG A 45 9.18 -28.91 -4.23
N GLU A 46 9.64 -29.46 -3.11
CA GLU A 46 9.28 -30.81 -2.68
C GLU A 46 7.96 -30.86 -1.90
N HIS A 47 7.69 -29.84 -1.08
CA HIS A 47 6.60 -29.85 -0.10
C HIS A 47 5.72 -28.59 -0.15
N GLY A 48 5.90 -27.71 -1.12
CA GLY A 48 5.20 -26.43 -1.20
C GLY A 48 3.68 -26.55 -1.39
N ALA A 49 3.17 -27.71 -1.80
CA ALA A 49 1.73 -27.98 -1.80
C ALA A 49 1.08 -27.80 -0.42
N ALA A 50 1.83 -28.00 0.67
CA ALA A 50 1.34 -27.77 2.02
C ALA A 50 1.09 -26.28 2.33
N LEU A 51 1.68 -25.36 1.57
CA LEU A 51 1.59 -23.93 1.83
C LEU A 51 0.28 -23.33 1.33
N GLY A 52 -0.40 -22.62 2.21
CA GLY A 52 -1.45 -21.65 1.88
C GLY A 52 -0.96 -20.21 1.96
N ALA A 53 0.07 -19.94 2.77
CA ALA A 53 0.67 -18.62 2.90
C ALA A 53 2.19 -18.69 3.10
N LEU A 54 2.91 -17.72 2.53
CA LEU A 54 4.35 -17.55 2.66
C LEU A 54 4.70 -16.09 3.00
N GLU A 55 5.39 -15.88 4.12
CA GLU A 55 6.04 -14.62 4.49
C GLU A 55 7.55 -14.84 4.47
N LEU A 56 8.26 -14.18 3.56
CA LEU A 56 9.71 -14.24 3.42
C LEU A 56 10.30 -12.85 3.72
N SER A 57 10.98 -12.73 4.85
CA SER A 57 11.66 -11.49 5.27
C SER A 57 13.13 -11.79 5.55
N LEU A 58 14.03 -11.04 4.91
CA LEU A 58 15.46 -11.39 4.88
C LEU A 58 16.27 -10.53 5.86
N ALA A 59 17.38 -11.06 6.38
CA ALA A 59 18.16 -10.41 7.44
C ALA A 59 18.79 -9.09 6.95
N PHE A 60 18.69 -8.05 7.78
CA PHE A 60 19.47 -6.81 7.69
C PHE A 60 20.89 -7.07 8.26
N PRO A 61 22.00 -6.50 7.77
CA PRO A 61 22.19 -5.52 6.70
C PRO A 61 22.92 -6.14 5.51
N HIS A 62 22.21 -6.59 4.48
CA HIS A 62 22.86 -6.90 3.22
C HIS A 62 22.36 -5.94 2.14
N ARG A 63 23.32 -5.48 1.33
CA ARG A 63 23.18 -4.52 0.20
C ARG A 63 21.96 -4.84 -0.65
N PRO A 64 21.38 -3.86 -1.37
CA PRO A 64 20.04 -4.02 -1.93
C PRO A 64 20.01 -5.17 -2.96
N PHE A 65 18.97 -6.01 -2.87
CA PHE A 65 18.61 -7.07 -3.81
C PHE A 65 19.54 -8.30 -3.88
N THR A 66 19.91 -8.91 -2.75
CA THR A 66 20.81 -10.07 -2.73
C THR A 66 20.23 -11.36 -3.29
N HIS A 67 18.91 -11.53 -3.38
CA HIS A 67 18.34 -12.85 -3.65
C HIS A 67 17.57 -12.94 -4.96
N ASP A 68 17.99 -13.86 -5.82
CA ASP A 68 17.40 -14.08 -7.13
C ASP A 68 16.42 -15.25 -7.10
N LEU A 69 15.12 -14.92 -7.20
CA LEU A 69 14.01 -15.85 -7.32
C LEU A 69 13.35 -15.76 -8.70
N ARG A 70 14.00 -15.15 -9.69
CA ARG A 70 13.43 -15.00 -11.05
C ARG A 70 13.12 -16.36 -11.70
N GLU A 71 13.93 -17.37 -11.40
CA GLU A 71 13.79 -18.74 -11.91
C GLU A 71 12.93 -19.64 -11.01
N PHE A 72 12.37 -19.10 -9.92
CA PHE A 72 11.52 -19.89 -9.02
C PHE A 72 10.06 -19.83 -9.47
N ASP A 73 9.55 -20.96 -9.97
CA ASP A 73 8.15 -21.12 -10.34
C ASP A 73 7.30 -21.39 -9.09
N PHE A 74 6.71 -20.33 -8.53
CA PHE A 74 5.80 -20.43 -7.39
C PHE A 74 4.56 -21.27 -7.70
N ALA A 75 4.04 -21.23 -8.93
CA ALA A 75 2.82 -21.95 -9.29
C ALA A 75 3.05 -23.47 -9.34
N ALA A 76 4.22 -23.88 -9.83
CA ALA A 76 4.61 -25.29 -9.82
C ALA A 76 4.98 -25.77 -8.40
N ALA A 77 5.76 -24.98 -7.65
CA ALA A 77 6.25 -25.39 -6.34
C ALA A 77 5.18 -25.32 -5.24
N CYS A 78 4.35 -24.28 -5.25
CA CYS A 78 3.39 -23.97 -4.20
C CYS A 78 1.97 -23.79 -4.78
N PRO A 79 1.37 -24.82 -5.40
CA PRO A 79 0.15 -24.67 -6.22
C PRO A 79 -1.08 -24.14 -5.47
N TYR A 80 -1.10 -24.22 -4.14
CA TYR A 80 -2.20 -23.75 -3.30
C TYR A 80 -1.87 -22.46 -2.52
N LEU A 81 -0.82 -21.74 -2.92
CA LEU A 81 -0.41 -20.51 -2.27
C LEU A 81 -1.42 -19.39 -2.54
N GLU A 82 -2.12 -18.96 -1.49
CA GLU A 82 -3.14 -17.90 -1.53
C GLU A 82 -2.57 -16.53 -1.13
N THR A 83 -1.57 -16.52 -0.26
CA THR A 83 -0.91 -15.28 0.21
C THR A 83 0.61 -15.37 0.10
N LEU A 84 1.20 -14.36 -0.54
CA LEU A 84 2.64 -14.20 -0.64
C LEU A 84 3.06 -12.81 -0.14
N SER A 85 3.97 -12.79 0.83
CA SER A 85 4.66 -11.58 1.28
C SER A 85 6.15 -11.81 1.16
N VAL A 86 6.85 -11.02 0.34
CA VAL A 86 8.29 -11.18 0.09
C VAL A 86 8.97 -9.83 0.18
N GLY A 87 10.07 -9.77 0.91
CA GLY A 87 10.96 -8.63 0.96
C GLY A 87 12.29 -8.89 0.24
N ARG A 88 12.88 -7.89 -0.41
CA ARG A 88 14.30 -7.88 -0.83
C ARG A 88 14.70 -8.98 -1.80
N CYS A 89 13.83 -9.29 -2.76
CA CYS A 89 14.03 -10.33 -3.76
C CYS A 89 13.91 -9.78 -5.18
N ARG A 90 14.65 -10.41 -6.10
CA ARG A 90 14.43 -10.31 -7.54
C ARG A 90 13.43 -11.39 -7.95
N LEU A 91 12.33 -10.99 -8.56
CA LEU A 91 11.20 -11.85 -8.92
C LEU A 91 10.88 -11.70 -10.41
N ASN A 92 10.26 -12.70 -11.00
CA ASN A 92 9.67 -12.60 -12.33
C ASN A 92 8.17 -12.29 -12.20
N GLN A 93 7.57 -11.63 -13.19
CA GLN A 93 6.13 -11.35 -13.25
C GLN A 93 5.23 -12.57 -13.05
N THR A 94 5.72 -13.78 -13.28
CA THR A 94 4.97 -15.03 -13.12
C THR A 94 4.37 -15.19 -11.73
N VAL A 95 4.94 -14.55 -10.71
CA VAL A 95 4.36 -14.48 -9.36
C VAL A 95 2.95 -13.87 -9.35
N LEU A 96 2.70 -12.86 -10.17
CA LEU A 96 1.40 -12.21 -10.30
C LEU A 96 0.42 -13.02 -11.16
N LEU A 97 0.89 -14.09 -11.81
CA LEU A 97 0.11 -14.99 -12.65
C LEU A 97 -0.23 -16.30 -11.92
N HIS A 98 0.13 -16.42 -10.64
CA HIS A 98 -0.10 -17.62 -9.86
C HIS A 98 -1.61 -17.93 -9.74
N PRO A 99 -2.06 -19.17 -10.04
CA PRO A 99 -3.47 -19.48 -10.24
C PRO A 99 -4.30 -19.50 -8.95
N ALA A 100 -3.67 -19.62 -7.77
CA ALA A 100 -4.36 -19.58 -6.48
C ALA A 100 -4.11 -18.29 -5.68
N LEU A 101 -3.21 -17.41 -6.15
CA LEU A 101 -2.70 -16.32 -5.34
C LEU A 101 -3.70 -15.16 -5.32
N GLN A 102 -4.16 -14.80 -4.12
CA GLN A 102 -5.18 -13.77 -3.91
C GLN A 102 -4.57 -12.50 -3.33
N LYS A 103 -3.51 -12.62 -2.51
CA LYS A 103 -2.83 -11.49 -1.87
C LYS A 103 -1.34 -11.55 -2.13
N VAL A 104 -0.81 -10.45 -2.63
CA VAL A 104 0.63 -10.24 -2.87
C VAL A 104 1.08 -9.00 -2.13
N THR A 105 2.18 -9.11 -1.41
CA THR A 105 2.88 -7.99 -0.78
C THR A 105 4.37 -8.11 -1.11
N LEU A 106 4.88 -7.15 -1.89
CA LEU A 106 6.30 -7.08 -2.23
C LEU A 106 6.89 -5.84 -1.56
N GLU A 107 8.01 -6.00 -0.86
CA GLU A 107 8.73 -4.92 -0.17
C GLU A 107 10.20 -4.91 -0.64
N ASP A 108 10.79 -3.76 -0.95
CA ASP A 108 12.20 -3.65 -1.39
C ASP A 108 12.56 -4.62 -2.54
N CYS A 109 11.61 -4.90 -3.44
CA CYS A 109 11.76 -5.96 -4.44
C CYS A 109 12.19 -5.41 -5.81
N TRP A 110 12.74 -6.30 -6.65
CA TRP A 110 12.87 -6.03 -8.08
C TRP A 110 11.98 -7.00 -8.85
N LEU A 111 10.97 -6.49 -9.55
CA LEU A 111 10.06 -7.30 -10.34
C LEU A 111 10.39 -7.16 -11.83
N TYR A 112 10.77 -8.28 -12.44
CA TYR A 112 11.15 -8.34 -13.86
C TYR A 112 9.92 -8.61 -14.72
N THR A 113 9.59 -7.66 -15.59
CA THR A 113 8.38 -7.69 -16.42
C THR A 113 8.68 -7.26 -17.86
N PRO A 114 7.90 -7.71 -18.85
CA PRO A 114 7.90 -7.10 -20.18
C PRO A 114 7.34 -5.67 -20.09
N ASP A 115 7.74 -4.81 -21.03
CA ASP A 115 7.15 -3.49 -21.21
C ASP A 115 6.26 -3.45 -22.48
N PRO A 116 4.98 -3.06 -22.38
CA PRO A 116 4.22 -2.78 -21.16
C PRO A 116 3.84 -4.05 -20.40
N PHE A 117 3.77 -3.96 -19.07
CA PHE A 117 3.19 -5.03 -18.26
C PHE A 117 1.67 -4.91 -18.25
N ARG A 118 0.99 -6.03 -18.53
CA ARG A 118 -0.46 -6.09 -18.68
C ARG A 118 -1.02 -7.29 -17.94
N LEU A 119 -1.99 -7.07 -17.05
CA LEU A 119 -2.69 -8.11 -16.30
C LEU A 119 -4.19 -8.05 -16.59
N GLY A 120 -4.84 -9.20 -16.82
CA GLY A 120 -6.30 -9.25 -17.02
C GLY A 120 -6.80 -8.73 -18.37
N TYR A 121 -5.93 -8.66 -19.39
CA TYR A 121 -6.33 -8.40 -20.78
C TYR A 121 -6.52 -9.71 -21.55
N PRO A 122 -7.29 -9.76 -22.66
CA PRO A 122 -7.43 -10.98 -23.46
C PRO A 122 -6.10 -11.57 -23.97
N SER A 123 -5.08 -10.72 -24.14
CA SER A 123 -3.72 -11.10 -24.53
C SER A 123 -2.83 -11.48 -23.34
N SER A 124 -3.35 -11.47 -22.11
CA SER A 124 -2.63 -11.73 -20.88
C SER A 124 -3.35 -12.82 -20.07
N PRO A 125 -2.61 -13.74 -19.42
CA PRO A 125 -3.21 -14.73 -18.54
C PRO A 125 -4.05 -14.08 -17.42
N PHE A 126 -5.10 -14.78 -17.03
CA PHE A 126 -5.95 -14.40 -15.90
C PHE A 126 -5.15 -14.44 -14.59
N SER A 127 -5.42 -13.49 -13.69
CA SER A 127 -4.82 -13.46 -12.35
C SER A 127 -5.91 -13.41 -11.28
N GLN A 128 -5.75 -14.22 -10.24
CA GLN A 128 -6.62 -14.23 -9.06
C GLN A 128 -6.24 -13.16 -8.03
N VAL A 129 -5.17 -12.38 -8.28
CA VAL A 129 -4.67 -11.42 -7.30
C VAL A 129 -5.71 -10.32 -7.08
N ALA A 130 -6.33 -10.37 -5.90
CA ALA A 130 -7.34 -9.41 -5.45
C ALA A 130 -6.73 -8.26 -4.64
N VAL A 131 -5.61 -8.49 -3.96
CA VAL A 131 -4.90 -7.48 -3.18
C VAL A 131 -3.45 -7.46 -3.59
N LEU A 132 -2.99 -6.32 -4.12
CA LEU A 132 -1.61 -6.11 -4.55
C LEU A 132 -1.02 -4.92 -3.78
N ASN A 133 -0.09 -5.22 -2.88
CA ASN A 133 0.66 -4.22 -2.13
C ASN A 133 2.12 -4.24 -2.59
N LEU A 134 2.63 -3.06 -2.95
CA LEU A 134 3.96 -2.87 -3.49
C LEU A 134 4.60 -1.74 -2.67
N GLY A 135 5.57 -2.07 -1.83
CA GLY A 135 6.43 -1.09 -1.15
C GLY A 135 7.82 -1.15 -1.77
N GLU A 136 8.32 -0.02 -2.24
CA GLU A 136 9.71 0.11 -2.68
C GLU A 136 10.11 -0.92 -3.76
N VAL A 137 9.17 -1.20 -4.68
CA VAL A 137 9.33 -2.18 -5.74
C VAL A 137 9.90 -1.52 -6.99
N ASN A 138 11.07 -1.98 -7.41
CA ASN A 138 11.70 -1.62 -8.66
C ASN A 138 11.14 -2.45 -9.82
N TRP A 139 10.90 -1.82 -10.97
CA TRP A 139 10.37 -2.45 -12.17
C TRP A 139 11.40 -2.42 -13.28
N GLY A 140 11.94 -3.56 -13.67
CA GLY A 140 12.91 -3.63 -14.77
C GLY A 140 12.56 -4.69 -15.79
N ASN A 141 13.15 -4.57 -16.97
CA ASN A 141 13.29 -5.70 -17.88
C ASN A 141 14.65 -6.40 -17.64
N LEU A 142 14.91 -7.52 -18.34
CA LEU A 142 16.19 -8.24 -18.21
C LEU A 142 17.39 -7.43 -18.73
N ASP A 143 17.15 -6.37 -19.51
CA ASP A 143 18.13 -5.58 -20.26
C ASP A 143 18.31 -4.14 -19.70
N GLU A 144 17.85 -3.89 -18.46
CA GLU A 144 17.98 -2.63 -17.70
C GLU A 144 17.13 -1.42 -18.15
N ASP A 145 16.22 -1.55 -19.13
CA ASP A 145 15.30 -0.45 -19.45
C ASP A 145 14.12 -0.35 -18.48
N CYS A 146 13.66 0.89 -18.27
CA CYS A 146 12.53 1.22 -17.41
C CYS A 146 11.22 0.65 -17.96
N LEU A 147 10.39 0.11 -17.06
CA LEU A 147 9.01 -0.17 -17.39
C LEU A 147 8.26 1.15 -17.60
N SER A 148 7.73 1.39 -18.80
CA SER A 148 6.96 2.62 -19.05
C SER A 148 5.55 2.53 -18.47
N THR A 149 4.94 1.32 -18.49
CA THR A 149 3.52 1.16 -18.19
C THR A 149 3.18 -0.10 -17.38
N LEU A 150 2.45 0.08 -16.28
CA LEU A 150 1.64 -0.96 -15.62
C LEU A 150 0.17 -0.81 -16.04
N ALA A 151 -0.45 -1.89 -16.52
CA ALA A 151 -1.86 -1.87 -16.89
C ALA A 151 -2.65 -3.08 -16.36
N PHE A 152 -3.79 -2.81 -15.75
CA PHE A 152 -4.75 -3.78 -15.25
C PHE A 152 -6.05 -3.69 -16.06
N GLY A 153 -6.51 -4.82 -16.58
CA GLY A 153 -7.66 -4.93 -17.48
C GLY A 153 -8.86 -5.64 -16.85
N PRO A 154 -9.95 -5.84 -17.61
CA PRO A 154 -11.24 -6.32 -17.09
C PRO A 154 -11.25 -7.76 -16.57
N GLY A 155 -10.28 -8.57 -16.97
CA GLY A 155 -10.09 -9.92 -16.47
C GLY A 155 -9.32 -9.99 -15.14
N THR A 156 -8.99 -8.87 -14.50
CA THR A 156 -8.32 -8.88 -13.20
C THR A 156 -9.30 -9.12 -12.05
N ALA A 157 -8.87 -9.86 -11.02
CA ALA A 157 -9.61 -9.98 -9.76
C ALA A 157 -9.32 -8.84 -8.76
N LEU A 158 -8.50 -7.87 -9.16
CA LEU A 158 -7.98 -6.81 -8.32
C LEU A 158 -9.10 -5.98 -7.68
N ARG A 159 -9.06 -5.90 -6.34
CA ARG A 159 -9.93 -5.10 -5.49
C ARG A 159 -9.19 -3.96 -4.80
N SER A 160 -7.97 -4.23 -4.34
CA SER A 160 -7.12 -3.25 -3.69
C SER A 160 -5.74 -3.21 -4.35
N PHE A 161 -5.30 -2.01 -4.72
CA PHE A 161 -3.95 -1.76 -5.21
C PHE A 161 -3.26 -0.70 -4.35
N CYS A 162 -2.11 -1.04 -3.78
CA CYS A 162 -1.27 -0.08 -3.08
C CYS A 162 0.13 -0.11 -3.68
N TYR A 163 0.64 1.05 -4.08
CA TYR A 163 2.01 1.19 -4.52
C TYR A 163 2.66 2.42 -3.89
N TYR A 164 3.61 2.17 -3.00
CA TYR A 164 4.38 3.16 -2.29
C TYR A 164 5.86 3.02 -2.63
N GLY A 165 6.57 4.13 -2.74
CA GLY A 165 8.02 4.09 -2.68
C GLY A 165 8.65 5.45 -2.45
N ASP A 166 9.80 5.40 -1.81
CA ASP A 166 10.64 6.54 -1.50
C ASP A 166 11.81 6.68 -2.49
N GLU A 167 12.49 7.82 -2.41
CA GLU A 167 13.66 8.15 -3.25
C GLU A 167 14.84 7.22 -3.00
N ASP A 168 14.96 6.69 -1.79
CA ASP A 168 16.15 5.96 -1.34
C ASP A 168 16.12 4.49 -1.80
N ASN A 169 14.93 3.93 -2.09
CA ASN A 169 14.77 2.52 -2.38
C ASN A 169 14.13 2.20 -3.75
N ILE A 170 13.52 3.20 -4.43
CA ILE A 170 13.05 3.04 -5.81
C ILE A 170 13.94 3.79 -6.80
N GLU A 171 14.65 3.02 -7.61
CA GLU A 171 15.42 3.48 -8.77
C GLU A 171 14.58 3.48 -10.05
N ILE A 172 13.70 2.49 -10.23
CA ILE A 172 12.90 2.32 -11.45
C ILE A 172 11.43 2.06 -11.13
N TYR A 173 10.56 2.95 -11.59
CA TYR A 173 9.11 2.88 -11.42
C TYR A 173 8.37 3.10 -12.74
N PRO A 174 7.13 2.61 -12.86
CA PRO A 174 6.28 2.90 -14.01
C PRO A 174 5.95 4.38 -14.12
N GLU A 175 6.22 4.96 -15.29
CA GLU A 175 5.78 6.32 -15.62
C GLU A 175 4.26 6.42 -15.77
N THR A 176 3.61 5.32 -16.15
CA THR A 176 2.15 5.26 -16.30
C THR A 176 1.56 4.03 -15.61
N ILE A 177 0.54 4.24 -14.79
CA ILE A 177 -0.30 3.19 -14.23
C ILE A 177 -1.70 3.31 -14.84
N ILE A 178 -2.28 2.20 -15.32
CA ILE A 178 -3.57 2.17 -15.99
C ILE A 178 -4.48 1.15 -15.29
N PHE A 179 -5.66 1.59 -14.88
CA PHE A 179 -6.78 0.71 -14.53
C PHE A 179 -7.83 0.85 -15.61
N ASP A 180 -8.09 -0.22 -16.37
CA ASP A 180 -8.89 -0.23 -17.58
C ASP A 180 -10.04 -1.22 -17.44
N GLY A 181 -11.21 -0.71 -17.04
CA GLY A 181 -12.42 -1.49 -16.84
C GLY A 181 -12.23 -2.61 -15.82
N CYS A 182 -11.62 -2.32 -14.66
CA CYS A 182 -11.41 -3.26 -13.56
C CYS A 182 -12.65 -3.28 -12.65
N PRO A 183 -13.63 -4.18 -12.85
CA PRO A 183 -14.91 -4.10 -12.14
C PRO A 183 -14.76 -4.37 -10.64
N GLY A 184 -13.75 -5.14 -10.23
CA GLY A 184 -13.53 -5.46 -8.81
C GLY A 184 -12.88 -4.34 -8.01
N LEU A 185 -12.28 -3.33 -8.65
CA LEU A 185 -11.40 -2.38 -7.98
C LEU A 185 -12.20 -1.43 -7.08
N THR A 186 -11.99 -1.53 -5.77
CA THR A 186 -12.60 -0.68 -4.75
C THR A 186 -11.64 0.33 -4.16
N GLU A 187 -10.34 0.02 -4.16
CA GLU A 187 -9.33 0.84 -3.51
C GLU A 187 -8.05 0.95 -4.35
N ALA A 188 -7.53 2.16 -4.50
CA ALA A 188 -6.24 2.40 -5.13
C ALA A 188 -5.45 3.50 -4.39
N ALA A 189 -4.23 3.18 -3.94
CA ALA A 189 -3.30 4.11 -3.31
C ALA A 189 -1.97 4.11 -4.05
N ILE A 190 -1.51 5.28 -4.51
CA ILE A 190 -0.26 5.42 -5.28
C ILE A 190 0.55 6.60 -4.73
N HIS A 191 1.72 6.30 -4.19
CA HIS A 191 2.57 7.24 -3.48
C HIS A 191 4.02 7.06 -3.92
N LEU A 192 4.37 7.64 -5.06
CA LEU A 192 5.69 7.49 -5.68
C LEU A 192 6.51 8.76 -5.59
N TYR A 193 7.82 8.59 -5.44
CA TYR A 193 8.78 9.63 -5.74
C TYR A 193 8.92 9.82 -7.25
N GLY A 194 8.94 11.07 -7.73
CA GLY A 194 9.16 11.41 -9.14
C GLY A 194 7.89 11.66 -9.97
N ASP A 195 8.07 11.72 -11.29
CA ASP A 195 7.05 12.10 -12.26
C ASP A 195 6.30 10.87 -12.80
N TRP A 196 4.98 10.81 -12.61
CA TRP A 196 4.17 9.68 -13.07
C TRP A 196 2.74 10.07 -13.47
N ALA A 197 2.04 9.16 -14.14
CA ALA A 197 0.68 9.35 -14.59
C ALA A 197 -0.22 8.17 -14.17
N LEU A 198 -1.41 8.50 -13.67
CA LEU A 198 -2.49 7.52 -13.48
C LEU A 198 -3.55 7.70 -14.56
N LYS A 199 -3.96 6.59 -15.17
CA LYS A 199 -5.09 6.54 -16.10
C LYS A 199 -6.15 5.60 -15.56
N LEU A 200 -7.26 6.15 -15.11
CA LEU A 200 -8.47 5.41 -14.76
C LEU A 200 -9.39 5.43 -15.98
N LYS A 201 -9.62 4.27 -16.59
CA LYS A 201 -10.35 4.10 -17.85
C LYS A 201 -11.47 3.08 -17.71
N GLY A 202 -12.54 3.30 -18.46
CA GLY A 202 -13.68 2.40 -18.50
C GLY A 202 -14.47 2.41 -17.20
N ASP A 203 -15.47 1.53 -17.15
CA ASP A 203 -16.38 1.45 -16.02
C ASP A 203 -15.65 0.88 -14.79
N LEU A 204 -15.46 1.73 -13.78
CA LEU A 204 -14.94 1.40 -12.45
C LEU A 204 -16.03 1.74 -11.42
N PRO A 205 -17.15 1.01 -11.41
CA PRO A 205 -18.36 1.42 -10.69
C PRO A 205 -18.24 1.29 -9.16
N HIS A 206 -17.18 0.63 -8.69
CA HIS A 206 -16.98 0.27 -7.29
C HIS A 206 -15.77 0.95 -6.64
N LEU A 207 -15.07 1.87 -7.33
CA LEU A 207 -13.90 2.55 -6.76
C LEU A 207 -14.33 3.53 -5.65
N ASP A 208 -14.25 3.07 -4.41
CA ASP A 208 -14.72 3.77 -3.21
C ASP A 208 -13.62 4.66 -2.60
N ALA A 209 -12.37 4.21 -2.63
CA ALA A 209 -11.23 4.95 -2.08
C ALA A 209 -10.12 5.12 -3.11
N PHE A 210 -9.62 6.36 -3.21
CA PHE A 210 -8.51 6.70 -4.07
C PHE A 210 -7.57 7.69 -3.37
N SER A 211 -6.27 7.38 -3.39
CA SER A 211 -5.21 8.24 -2.87
C SER A 211 -4.05 8.27 -3.85
N ALA A 212 -3.63 9.48 -4.22
CA ALA A 212 -2.48 9.67 -5.09
C ALA A 212 -1.63 10.84 -4.60
N SER A 213 -0.32 10.65 -4.59
CA SER A 213 0.62 11.74 -4.40
C SER A 213 1.94 11.46 -5.10
N SER A 214 2.54 12.50 -5.64
CA SER A 214 3.98 12.53 -5.78
C SER A 214 4.59 12.94 -4.44
N GLN A 215 5.68 12.29 -4.03
CA GLN A 215 6.43 12.72 -2.84
C GLN A 215 7.08 14.11 -3.08
N ARG A 216 7.91 14.56 -2.14
CA ARG A 216 8.49 15.92 -2.06
C ARG A 216 9.09 16.47 -3.37
N TYR A 217 9.50 15.61 -4.31
CA TYR A 217 10.26 15.99 -5.50
C TYR A 217 9.67 15.48 -6.83
N GLY A 218 8.36 15.27 -6.91
CA GLY A 218 7.71 14.82 -8.15
C GLY A 218 6.40 15.52 -8.47
N ASN A 219 5.92 15.30 -9.69
CA ASN A 219 4.57 15.65 -10.12
C ASN A 219 3.80 14.39 -10.49
N HIS A 220 2.48 14.44 -10.40
CA HIS A 220 1.65 13.39 -10.96
C HIS A 220 0.54 13.96 -11.83
N ARG A 221 0.11 13.17 -12.82
CA ARG A 221 -1.00 13.53 -13.72
C ARG A 221 -2.10 12.49 -13.60
N LEU A 222 -3.33 12.94 -13.41
CA LEU A 222 -4.49 12.07 -13.31
C LEU A 222 -5.35 12.21 -14.57
N TYR A 223 -5.68 11.08 -15.19
CA TYR A 223 -6.56 10.99 -16.35
C TYR A 223 -7.74 10.10 -15.99
N PHE A 224 -8.95 10.59 -16.25
CA PHE A 224 -10.19 9.88 -15.97
C PHE A 224 -10.99 9.74 -17.27
N ASP A 225 -11.37 8.52 -17.62
CA ASP A 225 -12.19 8.18 -18.77
C ASP A 225 -13.30 7.21 -18.35
N LYS A 226 -14.55 7.68 -18.34
CA LYS A 226 -15.77 6.88 -18.09
C LYS A 226 -15.84 6.12 -16.76
N ILE A 227 -15.50 6.77 -15.64
CA ILE A 227 -15.48 6.15 -14.31
C ILE A 227 -16.84 6.28 -13.61
N GLY A 228 -17.26 5.23 -12.90
CA GLY A 228 -18.52 5.24 -12.16
C GLY A 228 -19.72 5.41 -13.09
N ASP A 229 -20.59 6.36 -12.75
CA ASP A 229 -21.72 6.73 -13.60
C ASP A 229 -21.33 7.48 -14.88
N GLY A 230 -20.02 7.70 -15.12
CA GLY A 230 -19.49 8.41 -16.27
C GLY A 230 -19.66 9.94 -16.17
N SER A 231 -20.10 10.46 -15.03
CA SER A 231 -20.25 11.91 -14.82
C SER A 231 -18.89 12.58 -14.57
N SER A 232 -18.74 13.79 -15.08
CA SER A 232 -17.59 14.64 -14.77
C SER A 232 -17.52 14.98 -13.28
N ALA A 233 -18.66 15.03 -12.58
CA ALA A 233 -18.73 15.27 -11.15
C ALA A 233 -18.09 14.14 -10.33
N TYR A 234 -18.33 12.87 -10.69
CA TYR A 234 -17.69 11.74 -10.04
C TYR A 234 -16.17 11.73 -10.25
N ALA A 235 -15.73 11.98 -11.48
CA ALA A 235 -14.30 12.09 -11.79
C ALA A 235 -13.61 13.27 -11.07
N LEU A 236 -14.29 14.42 -10.94
CA LEU A 236 -13.80 15.56 -10.17
C LEU A 236 -13.70 15.24 -8.68
N ARG A 237 -14.66 14.50 -8.11
CA ARG A 237 -14.60 14.05 -6.70
C ARG A 237 -13.41 13.13 -6.43
N LEU A 238 -13.11 12.22 -7.35
CA LEU A 238 -11.91 11.37 -7.26
C LEU A 238 -10.62 12.18 -7.41
N ARG A 239 -10.59 13.16 -8.32
CA ARG A 239 -9.43 14.01 -8.58
C ARG A 239 -9.11 14.95 -7.42
N ASP A 240 -10.13 15.62 -6.89
CA ASP A 240 -9.98 16.66 -5.88
C ASP A 240 -9.89 16.06 -4.47
N GLY A 241 -9.52 14.78 -4.37
CA GLY A 241 -9.19 14.09 -3.14
C GLY A 241 -10.37 14.03 -2.18
N GLN A 242 -11.51 13.45 -2.58
CA GLN A 242 -12.53 13.09 -1.60
C GLN A 242 -12.11 11.89 -0.72
N GLY A 243 -10.92 11.95 -0.15
CA GLY A 243 -10.54 11.10 0.96
C GLY A 243 -11.43 11.39 2.18
N PRO A 244 -11.27 10.62 3.26
CA PRO A 244 -12.12 10.71 4.45
C PRO A 244 -12.17 12.10 5.09
N PHE A 245 -11.25 13.00 4.73
CA PHE A 245 -11.16 14.37 5.23
C PHE A 245 -11.59 15.45 4.22
N ALA A 246 -12.22 15.07 3.10
CA ALA A 246 -12.68 15.98 2.06
C ALA A 246 -13.51 17.15 2.59
N GLY A 247 -13.05 18.39 2.33
CA GLY A 247 -13.75 19.60 2.76
C GLY A 247 -13.69 19.86 4.27
N GLN A 248 -12.94 19.04 5.02
CA GLN A 248 -12.70 19.24 6.44
C GLN A 248 -11.45 20.09 6.65
N GLN A 249 -11.50 20.99 7.63
CA GLN A 249 -10.37 21.84 8.01
C GLN A 249 -9.78 21.40 9.35
N PHE A 250 -8.46 21.27 9.40
CA PHE A 250 -7.69 20.85 10.57
C PHE A 250 -6.79 21.98 11.05
N LEU A 251 -6.85 22.29 12.35
CA LEU A 251 -5.94 23.20 13.03
C LEU A 251 -5.16 22.39 14.07
N PHE A 252 -3.84 22.48 14.04
CA PHE A 252 -2.96 21.83 15.01
C PHE A 252 -2.45 22.84 16.03
N VAL A 253 -2.57 22.52 17.32
CA VAL A 253 -2.15 23.41 18.41
C VAL A 253 -1.31 22.62 19.41
N GLY A 254 -0.09 23.11 19.69
CA GLY A 254 0.76 22.55 20.74
C GLY A 254 1.86 21.59 20.27
N GLU A 255 2.42 20.85 21.23
CA GLU A 255 3.48 19.86 21.01
C GLU A 255 2.90 18.44 20.94
N PHE A 256 3.23 17.71 19.87
CA PHE A 256 2.70 16.37 19.58
C PHE A 256 3.68 15.28 20.00
N ARG A 257 3.21 14.29 20.76
CA ARG A 257 4.05 13.20 21.28
C ARG A 257 4.15 12.06 20.29
N TYR A 258 3.04 11.73 19.64
CA TYR A 258 2.95 10.54 18.78
C TYR A 258 2.92 10.86 17.28
N LEU A 259 2.74 12.14 16.93
CA LEU A 259 2.63 12.59 15.55
C LEU A 259 3.83 13.45 15.16
N ASN A 260 4.48 13.08 14.06
CA ASN A 260 5.32 14.04 13.33
C ASN A 260 4.39 15.02 12.61
N LEU A 261 4.36 16.28 13.04
CA LEU A 261 3.42 17.29 12.55
C LEU A 261 3.47 17.47 11.03
N ASN A 262 4.68 17.52 10.44
CA ASN A 262 4.82 17.66 8.99
C ASN A 262 4.23 16.45 8.24
N LYS A 263 4.46 15.25 8.76
CA LYS A 263 3.87 14.02 8.20
C LYS A 263 2.35 13.99 8.36
N ALA A 264 1.82 14.38 9.52
CA ALA A 264 0.37 14.42 9.76
C ALA A 264 -0.33 15.44 8.86
N ARG A 265 0.23 16.65 8.70
CA ARG A 265 -0.29 17.67 7.79
C ARG A 265 -0.30 17.18 6.34
N HIS A 266 0.78 16.51 5.93
CA HIS A 266 0.88 15.93 4.60
C HIS A 266 -0.18 14.86 4.36
N ILE A 267 -0.37 13.93 5.31
CA ILE A 267 -1.37 12.87 5.22
C ILE A 267 -2.79 13.45 5.18
N ILE A 268 -3.13 14.41 6.05
CA ILE A 268 -4.46 15.05 6.02
C ILE A 268 -4.73 15.69 4.67
N THR A 269 -3.73 16.37 4.10
CA THR A 269 -3.83 16.99 2.78
C THR A 269 -4.02 15.93 1.69
N GLN A 270 -3.32 14.79 1.77
CA GLN A 270 -3.53 13.65 0.86
C GLN A 270 -4.94 13.07 0.98
N LEU A 271 -5.50 13.06 2.19
CA LEU A 271 -6.85 12.57 2.49
C LEU A 271 -7.96 13.60 2.21
N GLY A 272 -7.64 14.72 1.55
CA GLY A 272 -8.62 15.73 1.13
C GLY A 272 -8.93 16.83 2.13
N GLY A 273 -8.29 16.79 3.30
CA GLY A 273 -8.43 17.82 4.32
C GLY A 273 -7.56 19.03 4.02
N ALA A 274 -7.95 20.18 4.55
CA ALA A 274 -7.13 21.39 4.52
C ALA A 274 -6.53 21.64 5.92
N VAL A 275 -5.22 21.85 5.99
CA VAL A 275 -4.58 22.32 7.22
C VAL A 275 -4.60 23.85 7.22
N VAL A 276 -5.16 24.43 8.28
CA VAL A 276 -5.25 25.88 8.48
C VAL A 276 -4.38 26.32 9.65
N GLU A 277 -3.91 27.55 9.62
CA GLU A 277 -3.06 28.14 10.69
C GLU A 277 -3.87 29.00 11.67
N THR A 278 -5.14 29.29 11.36
CA THR A 278 -6.02 30.12 12.17
C THR A 278 -7.38 29.48 12.32
N ALA A 279 -8.00 29.66 13.50
CA ALA A 279 -9.33 29.14 13.77
C ALA A 279 -10.39 29.97 13.04
N SER A 280 -11.44 29.32 12.52
CA SER A 280 -12.55 29.99 11.85
C SER A 280 -13.85 29.18 12.03
N LEU A 281 -15.00 29.76 11.66
CA LEU A 281 -16.28 29.03 11.67
C LEU A 281 -16.32 27.86 10.67
N ALA A 282 -15.40 27.81 9.70
CA ALA A 282 -15.25 26.69 8.77
C ALA A 282 -14.35 25.56 9.31
N LEU A 283 -13.73 25.75 10.48
CA LEU A 283 -12.89 24.74 11.11
C LEU A 283 -13.70 23.48 11.42
N THR A 284 -13.15 22.29 11.15
CA THR A 284 -13.82 21.01 11.42
C THR A 284 -13.17 20.30 12.61
N TYR A 285 -11.84 20.25 12.67
CA TYR A 285 -11.11 19.63 13.77
C TYR A 285 -10.05 20.56 14.34
N ALA A 286 -9.99 20.59 15.67
CA ALA A 286 -8.86 21.13 16.42
C ALA A 286 -8.08 19.96 17.04
N VAL A 287 -6.87 19.74 16.56
CA VAL A 287 -5.98 18.67 17.01
C VAL A 287 -5.02 19.24 18.03
N LEU A 288 -5.15 18.82 19.29
CA LEU A 288 -4.36 19.34 20.39
C LEU A 288 -3.21 18.40 20.75
N GLY A 289 -2.04 18.99 21.01
CA GLY A 289 -0.91 18.31 21.65
C GLY A 289 -1.22 17.86 23.08
N GLU A 290 -0.39 16.99 23.65
CA GLU A 290 -0.65 16.33 24.94
C GLU A 290 -0.89 17.35 26.08
N LYS A 291 -0.09 18.42 26.13
CA LYS A 291 -0.22 19.46 27.17
C LYS A 291 -1.48 20.30 26.97
N GLU A 292 -1.75 20.71 25.73
CA GLU A 292 -2.89 21.54 25.36
C GLU A 292 -4.21 20.81 25.56
N TYR A 293 -4.27 19.52 25.24
CA TYR A 293 -5.44 18.68 25.47
C TYR A 293 -5.72 18.50 26.97
N ALA A 294 -4.68 18.20 27.76
CA ALA A 294 -4.83 18.08 29.22
C ALA A 294 -5.29 19.40 29.88
N ALA A 295 -4.77 20.54 29.42
CA ALA A 295 -5.18 21.86 29.90
C ALA A 295 -6.63 22.19 29.53
N TYR A 296 -7.07 21.80 28.32
CA TYR A 296 -8.46 21.90 27.88
C TYR A 296 -9.40 21.08 28.78
N GLU A 297 -9.08 19.81 29.05
CA GLU A 297 -9.89 18.95 29.92
C GLU A 297 -9.96 19.43 31.38
N ALA A 298 -8.90 20.08 31.86
CA ALA A 298 -8.85 20.68 33.19
C ALA A 298 -9.63 22.01 33.30
N GLY A 299 -10.13 22.55 32.20
CA GLY A 299 -10.81 23.86 32.17
C GLY A 299 -9.86 25.05 32.25
N GLU A 300 -8.58 24.86 31.95
CA GLU A 300 -7.53 25.89 31.96
C GLU A 300 -6.87 26.04 30.57
N PRO A 301 -7.63 26.32 29.51
CA PRO A 301 -7.10 26.32 28.15
C PRO A 301 -6.08 27.44 27.91
N SER A 302 -5.10 27.19 27.05
CA SER A 302 -4.23 28.25 26.52
C SER A 302 -5.04 29.26 25.70
N SER A 303 -4.45 30.43 25.39
CA SER A 303 -5.16 31.49 24.65
C SER A 303 -5.72 31.03 23.30
N GLN A 304 -4.98 30.17 22.57
CA GLN A 304 -5.41 29.65 21.27
C GLN A 304 -6.51 28.58 21.41
N VAL A 305 -6.45 27.76 22.46
CA VAL A 305 -7.50 26.77 22.75
C VAL A 305 -8.78 27.45 23.23
N ALA A 306 -8.67 28.53 24.00
CA ALA A 306 -9.81 29.35 24.43
C ALA A 306 -10.53 29.98 23.23
N GLU A 307 -9.81 30.40 22.19
CA GLU A 307 -10.40 30.91 20.94
C GLU A 307 -11.23 29.83 20.21
N ILE A 308 -10.71 28.59 20.15
CA ILE A 308 -11.43 27.45 19.56
C ILE A 308 -12.68 27.12 20.37
N ALA A 309 -12.58 27.09 21.71
CA ALA A 309 -13.73 26.86 22.59
C ALA A 309 -14.81 27.93 22.39
N ALA A 310 -14.43 29.21 22.24
CA ALA A 310 -15.38 30.28 21.96
C ALA A 310 -16.09 30.12 20.60
N LEU A 311 -15.45 29.52 19.59
CA LEU A 311 -16.12 29.20 18.32
C LEU A 311 -17.17 28.09 18.49
N VAL A 312 -16.89 27.09 19.31
CA VAL A 312 -17.86 26.02 19.64
C VAL A 312 -19.08 26.61 20.36
N GLU A 313 -18.86 27.53 21.31
CA GLU A 313 -19.95 28.26 21.99
C GLU A 313 -20.80 29.11 21.02
N GLN A 314 -20.20 29.60 19.94
CA GLN A 314 -20.89 30.33 18.86
C GLN A 314 -21.62 29.39 17.88
N GLY A 315 -21.58 28.07 18.10
CA GLY A 315 -22.26 27.07 17.28
C GLY A 315 -21.45 26.51 16.11
N ALA A 316 -20.12 26.72 16.09
CA ALA A 316 -19.26 26.04 15.13
C ALA A 316 -19.23 24.53 15.42
N ALA A 317 -19.31 23.70 14.37
CA ALA A 317 -19.27 22.24 14.47
C ALA A 317 -17.82 21.72 14.56
N VAL A 318 -17.00 22.31 15.43
CA VAL A 318 -15.59 21.92 15.62
C VAL A 318 -15.51 20.75 16.59
N GLU A 319 -14.86 19.66 16.17
CA GLU A 319 -14.49 18.55 17.05
C GLU A 319 -13.06 18.75 17.59
N ILE A 320 -12.89 18.68 18.91
CA ILE A 320 -11.57 18.76 19.56
C ILE A 320 -11.06 17.33 19.78
N VAL A 321 -9.88 17.02 19.26
CA VAL A 321 -9.28 15.67 19.30
C VAL A 321 -7.84 15.71 19.79
N ASP A 322 -7.41 14.67 20.51
CA ASP A 322 -6.00 14.48 20.88
C ASP A 322 -5.18 13.83 19.74
N ASP A 323 -3.86 13.84 19.91
CA ASP A 323 -2.91 13.30 18.94
C ASP A 323 -2.95 11.77 18.80
N GLY A 324 -3.39 11.06 19.83
CA GLY A 324 -3.64 9.62 19.81
C GLY A 324 -4.85 9.24 18.96
N LYS A 325 -5.94 9.99 19.06
CA LYS A 325 -7.17 9.78 18.27
C LYS A 325 -6.93 10.03 16.79
N LEU A 326 -6.30 11.15 16.43
CA LEU A 326 -5.94 11.43 15.04
C LEU A 326 -4.97 10.37 14.49
N ARG A 327 -4.01 9.91 15.31
CA ARG A 327 -3.12 8.81 14.95
C ARG A 327 -3.89 7.53 14.61
N GLY A 328 -4.94 7.20 15.38
CA GLY A 328 -5.81 6.07 15.09
C GLY A 328 -6.51 6.19 13.74
N TRP A 329 -7.04 7.38 13.40
CA TRP A 329 -7.62 7.63 12.07
C TRP A 329 -6.60 7.41 10.96
N ILE A 330 -5.41 7.99 11.11
CA ILE A 330 -4.35 7.97 10.08
C ILE A 330 -3.72 6.57 9.91
N ILE A 331 -3.45 5.85 11.00
CA ILE A 331 -2.69 4.58 10.95
C ILE A 331 -3.61 3.38 10.83
N ASP A 332 -4.72 3.35 11.57
CA ASP A 332 -5.55 2.15 11.67
C ASP A 332 -6.65 2.14 10.60
N GLY A 333 -6.81 3.23 9.82
CA GLY A 333 -7.77 3.33 8.73
C GLY A 333 -9.24 3.40 9.19
N TRP A 334 -9.47 3.85 10.43
CA TRP A 334 -10.81 4.06 10.97
C TRP A 334 -11.32 5.41 10.46
N TYR A 335 -12.07 5.39 9.37
CA TYR A 335 -12.82 6.53 8.86
C TYR A 335 -14.30 6.20 8.76
#